data_AF-A0A3Q3IVB1-F1
#
_entry.id   AF-A0A3Q3IVB1-F1
#
_cell.length_a   1.000
_cell.length_b   1.000
_cell.length_c   1.000
_cell.angle_alpha   90.00
_cell.angle_beta   90.00
_cell.angle_gamma   90.00
#
_symmetry.space_group_name_H-M   'P 1'
#
loop_
_entity.id
_entity.type
_entity.pdbx_description
1 polymer ?
#
loop_
_entity_poly.entity_id
_entity_poly.type
_entity_poly.pdbx_seq_one_letter_code
_entity_poly.pdbx_strand_id
1 'polypeptide(L)'
;MSNREGEGCPKKICDAAQANLSLPVIAAFKVFQQELDTKHDKYEHLVKISRDITIESKRSIFLLHRVTSLPDAEDALNEADVKLDGVRQKIGQIAEELRGEDIYQFHRAFTPGIQEYVEAVSFLHYIRHRSLISLEEINAKLVFMRTEKVDVKGSAEAQPHAAQVLTFQVMPSDYLLGVADLTGELMRMCISSVGNGDIDTPFQLSQFLRQIHDGFSYIGNTGPYEVSKKLYTLRQSLGKVEDACYALRVRGSEIPKHMLADVFSSRTTLIDPDEGLV
;
A
#
# COMPACT_ATOMS: atom_id res chain seq x y z
N MET A 1 81.65 -24.42 20.92
CA MET A 1 80.35 -25.05 21.21
C MET A 1 79.26 -24.07 20.84
N SER A 2 78.43 -24.43 19.86
CA SER A 2 77.04 -23.96 19.61
C SER A 2 76.79 -23.84 18.10
N ASN A 3 76.31 -24.94 17.50
CA ASN A 3 75.70 -24.94 16.17
C ASN A 3 74.21 -24.67 16.35
N ARG A 4 73.66 -23.72 15.58
CA ARG A 4 72.22 -23.45 15.48
C ARG A 4 71.58 -24.53 14.62
N GLU A 5 70.66 -25.29 15.20
CA GLU A 5 69.77 -26.20 14.48
C GLU A 5 68.63 -25.42 13.83
N GLY A 6 68.30 -25.78 12.60
CA GLY A 6 67.26 -25.17 11.79
C GLY A 6 65.87 -25.63 12.19
N GLU A 7 64.97 -24.68 12.39
CA GLU A 7 63.52 -24.92 12.41
C GLU A 7 62.99 -24.89 10.98
N GLY A 8 62.87 -26.08 10.38
CA GLY A 8 62.07 -26.27 9.17
C GLY A 8 60.59 -26.16 9.52
N CYS A 9 59.92 -25.13 9.01
CA CYS A 9 58.47 -25.00 9.03
C CYS A 9 57.82 -26.27 8.42
N PRO A 10 56.85 -26.93 9.08
CA PRO A 10 56.34 -28.21 8.60
C PRO A 10 55.38 -27.99 7.42
N LYS A 11 55.84 -28.33 6.21
CA LYS A 11 55.03 -28.41 4.97
C LYS A 11 53.72 -29.22 5.13
N LYS A 12 53.64 -30.11 6.13
CA LYS A 12 52.45 -30.93 6.44
C LYS A 12 51.21 -30.14 6.86
N ILE A 13 51.34 -28.92 7.40
CA ILE A 13 50.17 -28.13 7.85
C ILE A 13 49.48 -27.44 6.67
N CYS A 14 50.24 -27.02 5.65
CA CYS A 14 49.68 -26.44 4.43
C CYS A 14 48.98 -27.50 3.57
N ASP A 15 49.55 -28.70 3.46
CA ASP A 15 48.97 -29.79 2.66
C ASP A 15 47.64 -30.31 3.27
N ALA A 16 47.49 -30.30 4.60
CA ALA A 16 46.24 -30.67 5.26
C ALA A 16 45.12 -29.63 5.08
N ALA A 17 45.49 -28.34 5.00
CA ALA A 17 44.54 -27.28 4.70
C ALA A 17 44.07 -27.34 3.23
N GLN A 18 44.98 -27.63 2.29
CA GLN A 18 44.64 -27.81 0.87
C GLN A 18 43.80 -29.09 0.61
N ALA A 19 44.09 -30.19 1.31
CA ALA A 19 43.35 -31.45 1.17
C ALA A 19 41.90 -31.39 1.70
N ASN A 20 41.60 -30.44 2.59
CA ASN A 20 40.24 -30.24 3.10
C ASN A 20 39.32 -29.49 2.11
N LEU A 21 39.85 -28.72 1.16
CA LEU A 21 39.03 -27.99 0.19
C LEU A 21 38.40 -28.86 -0.91
N SER A 22 38.82 -30.12 -1.04
CA SER A 22 38.39 -31.06 -2.08
C SER A 22 37.46 -32.16 -1.58
N LEU A 23 36.98 -32.10 -0.31
CA LEU A 23 35.95 -33.04 0.14
C LEU A 23 34.63 -32.77 -0.62
N PRO A 24 33.97 -33.82 -1.15
CA PRO A 24 32.67 -33.70 -1.83
C PRO A 24 31.63 -32.95 -0.99
N VAL A 25 31.69 -33.08 0.33
CA VAL A 25 30.83 -32.36 1.28
C VAL A 25 31.11 -30.85 1.22
N ILE A 26 32.37 -30.41 1.34
CA ILE A 26 32.72 -28.99 1.31
C ILE A 26 32.40 -28.36 -0.06
N ALA A 27 32.59 -29.11 -1.15
CA ALA A 27 32.16 -28.67 -2.48
C ALA A 27 30.64 -28.49 -2.56
N ALA A 28 29.85 -29.43 -2.02
CA ALA A 28 28.39 -29.30 -1.96
C ALA A 28 27.94 -28.09 -1.13
N PHE A 29 28.55 -27.85 0.03
CA PHE A 29 28.25 -26.68 0.87
C PHE A 29 28.59 -25.35 0.17
N LYS A 30 29.61 -25.31 -0.70
CA LYS A 30 29.87 -24.11 -1.52
C LYS A 30 28.75 -23.85 -2.54
N VAL A 31 28.19 -24.90 -3.15
CA VAL A 31 27.05 -24.76 -4.06
C VAL A 31 25.81 -24.28 -3.29
N PHE A 32 25.51 -24.88 -2.13
CA PHE A 32 24.40 -24.43 -1.28
C PHE A 32 24.58 -22.99 -0.80
N GLN A 33 25.79 -22.60 -0.44
CA GLN A 33 26.10 -21.22 -0.08
C GLN A 33 25.79 -20.28 -1.23
N GLN A 34 26.26 -20.57 -2.45
CA GLN A 34 26.02 -19.71 -3.62
C GLN A 34 24.53 -19.59 -3.95
N GLU A 35 23.76 -20.68 -3.82
CA GLU A 35 22.31 -20.67 -4.02
C GLU A 35 21.59 -19.81 -2.97
N LEU A 36 21.95 -19.96 -1.69
CA LEU A 36 21.38 -19.18 -0.59
C LEU A 36 21.76 -17.69 -0.69
N ASP A 37 23.00 -17.38 -1.01
CA ASP A 37 23.48 -16.00 -1.18
C ASP A 37 22.73 -15.33 -2.34
N THR A 38 22.61 -16.01 -3.49
CA THR A 38 21.84 -15.50 -4.64
C THR A 38 20.38 -15.26 -4.29
N LYS A 39 19.75 -16.19 -3.55
CA LYS A 39 18.38 -16.04 -3.07
C LYS A 39 18.22 -14.87 -2.10
N HIS A 40 19.19 -14.68 -1.21
CA HIS A 40 19.17 -13.59 -0.23
C HIS A 40 19.35 -12.22 -0.90
N ASP A 41 20.29 -12.11 -1.85
CA ASP A 41 20.52 -10.89 -2.62
C ASP A 41 19.26 -10.46 -3.38
N LYS A 42 18.59 -11.42 -4.03
CA LYS A 42 17.30 -11.19 -4.71
C LYS A 42 16.22 -10.75 -3.71
N TYR A 43 16.11 -11.42 -2.57
CA TYR A 43 15.14 -11.06 -1.54
C TYR A 43 15.35 -9.61 -1.05
N GLU A 44 16.58 -9.21 -0.76
CA GLU A 44 16.91 -7.85 -0.32
C GLU A 44 16.64 -6.80 -1.41
N HIS A 45 16.86 -7.14 -2.67
CA HIS A 45 16.52 -6.24 -3.78
C HIS A 45 15.00 -6.06 -3.91
N LEU A 46 14.22 -7.14 -3.83
CA LEU A 46 12.76 -7.07 -3.79
C LEU A 46 12.23 -6.24 -2.61
N VAL A 47 12.84 -6.36 -1.41
CA VAL A 47 12.50 -5.54 -0.24
C VAL A 47 12.70 -4.05 -0.52
N LYS A 48 13.76 -3.66 -1.24
CA LYS A 48 14.01 -2.26 -1.61
C LYS A 48 12.94 -1.74 -2.58
N ILE A 49 12.62 -2.50 -3.63
CA ILE A 49 11.57 -2.11 -4.58
C ILE A 49 10.21 -2.00 -3.88
N SER A 50 9.89 -2.98 -3.04
CA SER A 50 8.69 -2.98 -2.19
C SER A 50 8.58 -1.74 -1.31
N ARG A 51 9.69 -1.33 -0.68
CA ARG A 51 9.72 -0.12 0.15
C ARG A 51 9.44 1.14 -0.66
N ASP A 52 10.00 1.23 -1.86
CA ASP A 52 9.76 2.34 -2.76
C ASP A 52 8.31 2.39 -3.27
N ILE A 53 7.69 1.24 -3.51
CA ILE A 53 6.26 1.11 -3.81
C ILE A 53 5.42 1.62 -2.65
N THR A 54 5.71 1.20 -1.42
CA THR A 54 4.99 1.66 -0.22
C THR A 54 5.07 3.18 -0.07
N ILE A 55 6.27 3.77 -0.23
CA ILE A 55 6.47 5.21 -0.05
C ILE A 55 5.65 6.01 -1.08
N GLU A 56 5.71 5.65 -2.35
CA GLU A 56 4.98 6.37 -3.41
C GLU A 56 3.46 6.14 -3.33
N SER A 57 3.02 4.95 -2.91
CA SER A 57 1.60 4.66 -2.69
C SER A 57 1.05 5.51 -1.54
N LYS A 58 1.77 5.62 -0.41
CA LYS A 58 1.41 6.54 0.69
C LYS A 58 1.33 7.99 0.26
N ARG A 59 2.31 8.46 -0.53
CA ARG A 59 2.30 9.82 -1.07
C ARG A 59 1.07 10.07 -1.94
N SER A 60 0.65 9.07 -2.71
CA SER A 60 -0.57 9.13 -3.52
C SER A 60 -1.82 9.19 -2.63
N ILE A 61 -1.90 8.38 -1.57
CA ILE A 61 -2.99 8.45 -0.57
C ILE A 61 -3.06 9.84 0.08
N PHE A 62 -1.94 10.41 0.50
CA PHE A 62 -1.90 11.76 1.06
C PHE A 62 -2.33 12.83 0.07
N LEU A 63 -1.97 12.69 -1.22
CA LEU A 63 -2.45 13.58 -2.26
C LEU A 63 -3.98 13.49 -2.37
N LEU A 64 -4.55 12.28 -2.41
CA LEU A 64 -5.99 12.04 -2.53
C LEU A 64 -6.81 12.67 -1.40
N HIS A 65 -6.32 12.64 -0.15
CA HIS A 65 -6.96 13.33 0.98
C HIS A 65 -7.02 14.85 0.84
N ARG A 66 -6.13 15.46 0.04
CA ARG A 66 -6.14 16.91 -0.18
C ARG A 66 -7.19 17.30 -1.23
N VAL A 67 -7.46 16.41 -2.19
CA VAL A 67 -8.35 16.66 -3.32
C VAL A 67 -9.80 16.87 -2.89
N THR A 68 -10.25 16.17 -1.84
CA THR A 68 -11.62 16.26 -1.33
C THR A 68 -12.00 17.63 -0.75
N SER A 69 -11.05 18.58 -0.67
CA SER A 69 -11.27 19.94 -0.18
C SER A 69 -11.13 21.02 -1.26
N LEU A 70 -10.88 20.64 -2.53
CA LEU A 70 -10.53 21.58 -3.61
C LEU A 70 -11.60 21.62 -4.73
N PRO A 71 -11.79 22.77 -5.39
CA PRO A 71 -12.68 22.90 -6.54
C PRO A 71 -12.15 22.18 -7.80
N ASP A 72 -10.82 22.13 -8.00
CA ASP A 72 -10.17 21.49 -9.15
C ASP A 72 -9.74 20.06 -8.81
N ALA A 73 -10.71 19.20 -8.51
CA ALA A 73 -10.45 17.83 -8.07
C ALA A 73 -9.78 16.97 -9.15
N GLU A 74 -10.16 17.17 -10.42
CA GLU A 74 -9.79 16.26 -11.51
C GLU A 74 -8.29 16.28 -11.84
N ASP A 75 -7.66 17.46 -11.84
CA ASP A 75 -6.22 17.58 -12.10
C ASP A 75 -5.38 16.85 -11.04
N ALA A 76 -5.80 16.94 -9.77
CA ALA A 76 -5.11 16.24 -8.69
C ALA A 76 -5.38 14.72 -8.70
N LEU A 77 -6.55 14.27 -9.15
CA LEU A 77 -6.83 12.85 -9.39
C LEU A 77 -5.98 12.30 -10.55
N ASN A 78 -5.80 13.08 -11.61
CA ASN A 78 -4.91 12.73 -12.72
C ASN A 78 -3.44 12.70 -12.28
N GLU A 79 -3.00 13.65 -11.45
CA GLU A 79 -1.66 13.63 -10.84
C GLU A 79 -1.45 12.36 -10.00
N ALA A 80 -2.45 11.96 -9.19
CA ALA A 80 -2.39 10.73 -8.41
C ALA A 80 -2.32 9.48 -9.31
N ASP A 81 -3.06 9.44 -10.40
CA ASP A 81 -3.03 8.32 -11.34
C ASP A 81 -1.67 8.17 -12.03
N VAL A 82 -1.06 9.30 -12.44
CA VAL A 82 0.31 9.33 -13.01
C VAL A 82 1.35 8.86 -12.00
N LYS A 83 1.21 9.25 -10.73
CA LYS A 83 2.08 8.72 -9.66
C LYS A 83 1.92 7.21 -9.51
N LEU A 84 0.68 6.71 -9.58
CA LEU A 84 0.39 5.29 -9.51
C LEU A 84 0.85 4.52 -10.75
N ASP A 85 0.98 5.15 -11.93
CA ASP A 85 1.70 4.57 -13.08
C ASP A 85 3.17 4.32 -12.73
N GLY A 86 3.84 5.29 -12.09
CA GLY A 86 5.21 5.10 -11.61
C GLY A 86 5.34 3.93 -10.62
N VAL A 87 4.33 3.74 -9.77
CA VAL A 87 4.25 2.57 -8.87
C VAL A 87 4.07 1.27 -9.65
N ARG A 88 3.17 1.25 -10.65
CA ARG A 88 2.97 0.09 -11.55
C ARG A 88 4.29 -0.32 -12.23
N GLN A 89 5.10 0.64 -12.69
CA GLN A 89 6.41 0.33 -13.28
C GLN A 89 7.36 -0.36 -12.30
N LYS A 90 7.36 0.03 -11.02
CA LYS A 90 8.15 -0.65 -9.97
C LYS A 90 7.63 -2.07 -9.70
N ILE A 91 6.32 -2.29 -9.73
CA ILE A 91 5.75 -3.64 -9.66
C ILE A 91 6.18 -4.47 -10.88
N GLY A 92 6.29 -3.85 -12.06
CA GLY A 92 6.88 -4.47 -13.24
C GLY A 92 8.33 -4.92 -13.03
N GLN A 93 9.14 -4.17 -12.27
CA GLN A 93 10.50 -4.58 -11.90
C GLN A 93 10.50 -5.82 -11.00
N ILE A 94 9.56 -5.91 -10.03
CA ILE A 94 9.36 -7.11 -9.20
C ILE A 94 9.01 -8.31 -10.08
N ALA A 95 8.07 -8.13 -11.02
CA ALA A 95 7.67 -9.20 -11.92
C ALA A 95 8.85 -9.71 -12.77
N GLU A 96 9.73 -8.81 -13.21
CA GLU A 96 10.90 -9.16 -14.00
C GLU A 96 11.93 -9.95 -13.18
N GLU A 97 12.16 -9.54 -11.94
CA GLU A 97 13.09 -10.20 -11.02
C GLU A 97 12.64 -11.58 -10.56
N LEU A 98 11.31 -11.79 -10.50
CA LEU A 98 10.68 -13.06 -10.17
C LEU A 98 10.44 -13.97 -11.39
N ARG A 99 10.96 -13.60 -12.57
CA ARG A 99 10.79 -14.40 -13.77
C ARG A 99 11.45 -15.78 -13.59
N GLY A 100 10.65 -16.83 -13.73
CA GLY A 100 11.11 -18.21 -13.56
C GLY A 100 11.28 -18.64 -12.10
N GLU A 101 10.93 -17.77 -11.14
CA GLU A 101 10.96 -18.06 -9.71
C GLU A 101 9.56 -18.40 -9.19
N ASP A 102 9.52 -19.11 -8.06
CA ASP A 102 8.28 -19.29 -7.32
C ASP A 102 7.97 -18.02 -6.50
N ILE A 103 6.93 -17.29 -6.93
CA ILE A 103 6.46 -16.05 -6.31
C ILE A 103 6.21 -16.22 -4.81
N TYR A 104 5.70 -17.37 -4.36
CA TYR A 104 5.37 -17.60 -2.95
C TYR A 104 6.62 -17.63 -2.06
N GLN A 105 7.79 -17.97 -2.59
CA GLN A 105 9.05 -17.99 -1.83
C GLN A 105 9.53 -16.59 -1.46
N PHE A 106 9.23 -15.61 -2.31
CA PHE A 106 9.66 -14.21 -2.15
C PHE A 106 8.53 -13.28 -1.71
N HIS A 107 7.30 -13.80 -1.57
CA HIS A 107 6.09 -13.03 -1.27
C HIS A 107 6.25 -12.08 -0.07
N ARG A 108 6.93 -12.53 0.97
CA ARG A 108 7.20 -11.72 2.18
C ARG A 108 8.06 -10.48 1.92
N ALA A 109 8.88 -10.46 0.87
CA ALA A 109 9.70 -9.30 0.53
C ALA A 109 8.85 -8.14 0.01
N PHE A 110 7.80 -8.44 -0.76
CA PHE A 110 7.05 -7.43 -1.50
C PHE A 110 5.59 -7.24 -1.08
N THR A 111 5.01 -8.16 -0.29
CA THR A 111 3.64 -8.06 0.19
C THR A 111 3.29 -6.71 0.83
N PRO A 112 4.16 -6.02 1.62
CA PRO A 112 3.81 -4.71 2.18
C PRO A 112 3.65 -3.63 1.10
N GLY A 113 4.49 -3.65 0.06
CA GLY A 113 4.38 -2.75 -1.08
C GLY A 113 3.10 -2.99 -1.86
N ILE A 114 2.77 -4.24 -2.13
CA ILE A 114 1.56 -4.60 -2.89
C ILE A 114 0.28 -4.24 -2.14
N GLN A 115 0.20 -4.50 -0.83
CA GLN A 115 -0.94 -4.11 0.00
C GLN A 115 -1.16 -2.58 -0.03
N GLU A 116 -0.09 -1.80 0.11
CA GLU A 116 -0.17 -0.33 0.06
C GLU A 116 -0.57 0.18 -1.34
N TYR A 117 -0.11 -0.48 -2.40
CA TYR A 117 -0.54 -0.17 -3.76
C TYR A 117 -2.03 -0.43 -3.95
N VAL A 118 -2.54 -1.58 -3.46
CA VAL A 118 -3.98 -1.92 -3.48
C VAL A 118 -4.79 -0.85 -2.74
N GLU A 119 -4.35 -0.46 -1.54
CA GLU A 119 -4.97 0.61 -0.77
C GLU A 119 -5.05 1.93 -1.57
N ALA A 120 -3.94 2.33 -2.21
CA ALA A 120 -3.91 3.57 -2.98
C ALA A 120 -4.79 3.54 -4.24
N VAL A 121 -4.76 2.48 -5.05
CA VAL A 121 -5.58 2.39 -6.26
C VAL A 121 -7.06 2.23 -5.95
N SER A 122 -7.39 1.50 -4.88
CA SER A 122 -8.78 1.35 -4.44
C SER A 122 -9.33 2.65 -3.87
N PHE A 123 -8.51 3.45 -3.18
CA PHE A 123 -8.91 4.76 -2.70
C PHE A 123 -9.15 5.74 -3.84
N LEU A 124 -8.24 5.80 -4.82
CA LEU A 124 -8.44 6.61 -6.03
C LEU A 124 -9.72 6.19 -6.78
N HIS A 125 -9.93 4.88 -6.97
CA HIS A 125 -11.10 4.37 -7.67
C HIS A 125 -12.40 4.72 -6.92
N TYR A 126 -12.42 4.59 -5.58
CA TYR A 126 -13.58 5.00 -4.79
C TYR A 126 -13.88 6.50 -4.90
N ILE A 127 -12.84 7.34 -4.93
CA ILE A 127 -13.03 8.78 -5.10
C ILE A 127 -13.70 9.11 -6.44
N ARG A 128 -13.30 8.43 -7.51
CA ARG A 128 -13.87 8.64 -8.86
C ARG A 128 -15.24 8.00 -9.08
N HIS A 129 -15.47 6.80 -8.54
CA HIS A 129 -16.59 5.94 -8.96
C HIS A 129 -17.55 5.57 -7.84
N ARG A 130 -17.21 5.83 -6.57
CA ARG A 130 -17.98 5.40 -5.40
C ARG A 130 -18.22 3.88 -5.34
N SER A 131 -17.28 3.11 -5.88
CA SER A 131 -17.29 1.65 -5.92
C SER A 131 -15.94 1.08 -5.44
N LEU A 132 -15.92 -0.22 -5.18
CA LEU A 132 -14.68 -0.96 -4.89
C LEU A 132 -14.11 -1.49 -6.20
N ILE A 133 -12.83 -1.21 -6.48
CA ILE A 133 -12.13 -1.83 -7.61
C ILE A 133 -11.92 -3.32 -7.34
N SER A 134 -12.22 -4.17 -8.32
CA SER A 134 -12.02 -5.62 -8.23
C SER A 134 -10.55 -6.02 -8.34
N LEU A 135 -10.23 -7.23 -7.86
CA LEU A 135 -8.89 -7.80 -8.00
C LEU A 135 -8.50 -7.96 -9.48
N GLU A 136 -9.47 -8.35 -10.31
CA GLU A 136 -9.32 -8.54 -11.75
C GLU A 136 -8.97 -7.22 -12.45
N GLU A 137 -9.64 -6.12 -12.09
CA GLU A 137 -9.34 -4.78 -12.61
C GLU A 137 -7.95 -4.29 -12.20
N ILE A 138 -7.51 -4.60 -10.99
CA ILE A 138 -6.14 -4.30 -10.56
C ILE A 138 -5.14 -5.11 -11.40
N ASN A 139 -5.33 -6.42 -11.50
CA ASN A 139 -4.42 -7.31 -12.22
C ASN A 139 -4.37 -7.00 -13.73
N ALA A 140 -5.47 -6.53 -14.33
CA ALA A 140 -5.50 -6.07 -15.72
C ALA A 140 -4.58 -4.87 -15.98
N LYS A 141 -4.30 -4.05 -14.96
CA LYS A 141 -3.36 -2.91 -15.04
C LYS A 141 -1.90 -3.31 -14.78
N LEU A 142 -1.63 -4.56 -14.41
CA LEU A 142 -0.30 -5.09 -14.09
C LEU A 142 0.20 -6.05 -15.19
N VAL A 143 -0.07 -5.66 -16.44
CA VAL A 143 0.44 -6.30 -17.65
C VAL A 143 1.43 -5.35 -18.31
N PHE A 144 2.67 -5.81 -18.45
CA PHE A 144 3.79 -5.02 -18.95
C PHE A 144 4.27 -5.60 -20.28
N MET A 145 4.29 -4.77 -21.32
CA MET A 145 4.83 -5.17 -22.63
C MET A 145 6.25 -4.65 -22.78
N ARG A 146 7.18 -5.54 -23.14
CA ARG A 146 8.54 -5.14 -23.50
C ARG A 146 8.73 -5.25 -25.02
N THR A 147 8.96 -4.11 -25.65
CA THR A 147 9.70 -4.04 -26.92
C THR A 147 11.18 -3.98 -26.60
N GLU A 148 11.92 -5.04 -26.92
CA GLU A 148 13.39 -4.97 -26.93
C GLU A 148 13.80 -3.89 -27.95
N LYS A 149 14.34 -2.77 -27.47
CA LYS A 149 15.08 -1.85 -28.33
C LYS A 149 16.44 -2.48 -28.58
N VAL A 150 16.60 -3.11 -29.74
CA VAL A 150 17.92 -3.53 -30.21
C VAL A 150 18.68 -2.27 -30.60
N ASP A 151 19.76 -1.95 -29.88
CA ASP A 151 20.82 -1.10 -30.39
C ASP A 151 21.37 -1.77 -31.64
N VAL A 152 21.03 -1.24 -32.81
CA VAL A 152 21.48 -1.76 -34.11
C VAL A 152 22.99 -1.53 -34.24
N LYS A 153 23.77 -2.49 -33.74
CA LYS A 153 25.11 -2.79 -34.24
C LYS A 153 25.35 -4.30 -34.24
N GLY A 154 25.03 -4.90 -35.38
CA GLY A 154 25.74 -6.08 -35.87
C GLY A 154 24.94 -7.37 -35.88
N SER A 155 24.77 -7.88 -37.10
CA SER A 155 24.51 -9.26 -37.50
C SER A 155 23.05 -9.62 -37.73
N ALA A 156 22.76 -9.85 -39.01
CA ALA A 156 21.51 -10.33 -39.55
C ALA A 156 21.35 -11.82 -39.25
N GLU A 157 20.33 -12.18 -38.48
CA GLU A 157 19.60 -13.45 -38.57
C GLU A 157 18.27 -13.26 -37.82
N ALA A 158 17.21 -13.00 -38.61
CA ALA A 158 15.89 -12.67 -38.10
C ALA A 158 15.16 -13.93 -37.60
N GLN A 159 15.19 -14.17 -36.30
CA GLN A 159 14.13 -14.91 -35.61
C GLN A 159 12.97 -13.93 -35.29
N PRO A 160 11.70 -14.35 -35.33
CA PRO A 160 10.60 -13.45 -34.97
C PRO A 160 10.71 -13.15 -33.47
N HIS A 161 11.23 -11.97 -33.14
CA HIS A 161 11.32 -11.47 -31.76
C HIS A 161 9.91 -11.33 -31.20
N ALA A 162 9.46 -12.33 -30.44
CA ALA A 162 8.18 -12.30 -29.76
C ALA A 162 8.23 -11.22 -28.67
N ALA A 163 7.32 -10.25 -28.74
CA ALA A 163 7.10 -9.30 -27.65
C ALA A 163 6.90 -10.09 -26.35
N GLN A 164 7.80 -9.90 -25.38
CA GLN A 164 7.68 -10.58 -24.09
C GLN A 164 6.66 -9.81 -23.24
N VAL A 165 5.56 -10.48 -22.93
CA VAL A 165 4.53 -10.00 -22.00
C VAL A 165 4.90 -10.47 -20.61
N LEU A 166 5.05 -9.53 -19.70
CA LEU A 166 5.31 -9.77 -18.30
C LEU A 166 4.06 -9.43 -17.50
N THR A 167 3.61 -10.30 -16.61
CA THR A 167 2.40 -10.09 -15.81
C THR A 167 2.69 -10.26 -14.33
N PHE A 168 2.11 -9.40 -13.50
CA PHE A 168 2.09 -9.58 -12.06
C PHE A 168 0.65 -9.84 -11.60
N GLN A 169 0.45 -10.82 -10.71
CA GLN A 169 -0.85 -11.12 -10.13
C GLN A 169 -0.82 -10.83 -8.63
N VAL A 170 -1.66 -9.90 -8.19
CA VAL A 170 -1.86 -9.61 -6.78
C VAL A 170 -2.53 -10.83 -6.12
N MET A 171 -2.01 -11.27 -4.97
CA MET A 171 -2.61 -12.37 -4.24
C MET A 171 -3.92 -11.93 -3.58
N PRO A 172 -4.94 -12.80 -3.48
CA PRO A 172 -6.20 -12.48 -2.80
C PRO A 172 -5.99 -12.00 -1.36
N SER A 173 -5.00 -12.53 -0.65
CA SER A 173 -4.64 -12.07 0.70
C SER A 173 -4.12 -10.63 0.71
N ASP A 174 -3.28 -10.24 -0.25
CA ASP A 174 -2.76 -8.87 -0.34
C ASP A 174 -3.89 -7.90 -0.70
N TYR A 175 -4.81 -8.32 -1.58
CA TYR A 175 -5.99 -7.55 -1.91
C TYR A 175 -6.87 -7.30 -0.68
N LEU A 176 -7.22 -8.36 0.06
CA LEU A 176 -8.03 -8.25 1.27
C LEU A 176 -7.35 -7.37 2.32
N LEU A 177 -6.04 -7.49 2.53
CA LEU A 177 -5.33 -6.68 3.50
C LEU A 177 -5.26 -5.20 3.08
N GLY A 178 -5.00 -4.91 1.80
CA GLY A 178 -5.03 -3.54 1.27
C GLY A 178 -6.42 -2.90 1.32
N VAL A 179 -7.48 -3.65 1.01
CA VAL A 179 -8.87 -3.17 1.15
C VAL A 179 -9.26 -2.97 2.61
N ALA A 180 -8.73 -3.77 3.53
CA ALA A 180 -8.95 -3.53 4.95
C ALA A 180 -8.34 -2.20 5.40
N ASP A 181 -7.12 -1.88 4.93
CA ASP A 181 -6.46 -0.61 5.25
C ASP A 181 -7.13 0.60 4.58
N LEU A 182 -7.63 0.44 3.35
CA LEU A 182 -8.48 1.43 2.67
C LEU A 182 -9.61 1.94 3.58
N THR A 183 -10.22 1.08 4.40
CA THR A 183 -11.33 1.50 5.26
C THR A 183 -10.92 2.53 6.32
N GLY A 184 -9.65 2.52 6.73
CA GLY A 184 -9.07 3.56 7.56
C GLY A 184 -8.97 4.90 6.82
N GLU A 185 -8.55 4.89 5.55
CA GLU A 185 -8.48 6.10 4.73
C GLU A 185 -9.88 6.64 4.40
N LEU A 186 -10.85 5.79 4.11
CA LEU A 186 -12.24 6.17 3.90
C LEU A 186 -12.87 6.79 5.16
N MET A 187 -12.58 6.24 6.33
CA MET A 187 -12.97 6.85 7.61
C MET A 187 -12.34 8.24 7.78
N ARG A 188 -11.04 8.41 7.49
CA ARG A 188 -10.38 9.73 7.56
C ARG A 188 -11.04 10.74 6.62
N MET A 189 -11.33 10.32 5.39
CA MET A 189 -12.03 11.14 4.40
C MET A 189 -13.43 11.54 4.89
N CYS A 190 -14.18 10.61 5.49
CA CYS A 190 -15.49 10.90 6.09
C CYS A 190 -15.38 12.01 7.12
N ILE A 191 -14.49 11.89 8.11
CA ILE A 191 -14.35 12.89 9.18
C ILE A 191 -13.89 14.24 8.62
N SER A 192 -12.98 14.24 7.65
CA SER A 192 -12.55 15.47 6.97
C SER A 192 -13.70 16.14 6.21
N SER A 193 -14.55 15.37 5.53
CA SER A 193 -15.71 15.90 4.79
C SER A 193 -16.73 16.56 5.73
N VAL A 194 -17.03 15.93 6.87
CA VAL A 194 -17.88 16.50 7.93
C VAL A 194 -17.30 17.83 8.44
N GLY A 195 -15.98 17.88 8.66
CA GLY A 195 -15.28 19.09 9.11
C GLY A 195 -15.37 20.25 8.11
N ASN A 196 -15.45 19.96 6.82
CA ASN A 196 -15.63 20.93 5.74
C ASN A 196 -17.10 21.29 5.48
N GLY A 197 -18.05 20.73 6.24
CA GLY A 197 -19.48 21.00 6.10
C GLY A 197 -20.20 20.15 5.05
N ASP A 198 -19.55 19.11 4.51
CA ASP A 198 -20.19 18.15 3.60
C ASP A 198 -21.12 17.23 4.40
N ILE A 199 -22.39 17.20 3.98
CA ILE A 199 -23.45 16.40 4.61
C ILE A 199 -23.84 15.17 3.79
N ASP A 200 -23.33 15.00 2.57
CA ASP A 200 -23.71 13.91 1.65
C ASP A 200 -22.66 12.80 1.64
N THR A 201 -21.38 13.16 1.49
CA THR A 201 -20.25 12.21 1.44
C THR A 201 -20.22 11.25 2.65
N PRO A 202 -20.47 11.68 3.90
CA PRO A 202 -20.47 10.79 5.06
C PRO A 202 -21.46 9.62 4.93
N PHE A 203 -22.68 9.86 4.45
CA PHE A 203 -23.69 8.81 4.33
C PHE A 203 -23.37 7.82 3.20
N GLN A 204 -22.84 8.31 2.07
CA GLN A 204 -22.35 7.46 0.99
C GLN A 204 -21.21 6.55 1.46
N LEU A 205 -20.25 7.13 2.19
CA LEU A 205 -19.15 6.39 2.82
C LEU A 205 -19.63 5.36 3.83
N SER A 206 -20.59 5.71 4.68
CA SER A 206 -21.16 4.78 5.66
C SER A 206 -21.78 3.57 5.00
N GLN A 207 -22.56 3.76 3.92
CA GLN A 207 -23.14 2.65 3.17
C GLN A 207 -22.05 1.74 2.57
N PHE A 208 -21.03 2.34 1.96
CA PHE A 208 -19.94 1.59 1.35
C PHE A 208 -19.12 0.81 2.39
N LEU A 209 -18.79 1.41 3.54
CA LEU A 209 -18.07 0.74 4.63
C LEU A 209 -18.85 -0.41 5.25
N ARG A 210 -20.19 -0.29 5.35
CA ARG A 210 -21.05 -1.41 5.78
C ARG A 210 -20.94 -2.59 4.83
N GLN A 211 -21.01 -2.35 3.52
CA GLN A 211 -20.87 -3.41 2.51
C GLN A 211 -19.51 -4.11 2.60
N ILE A 212 -18.43 -3.35 2.79
CA ILE A 212 -17.09 -3.93 3.00
C ILE A 212 -17.09 -4.75 4.30
N HIS A 213 -17.57 -4.20 5.41
CA HIS A 213 -17.63 -4.90 6.68
C HIS A 213 -18.41 -6.23 6.59
N ASP A 214 -19.55 -6.22 5.91
CA ASP A 214 -20.37 -7.41 5.72
C ASP A 214 -19.63 -8.46 4.87
N GLY A 215 -18.91 -8.03 3.84
CA GLY A 215 -18.03 -8.89 3.04
C GLY A 215 -16.90 -9.53 3.87
N PHE A 216 -16.21 -8.77 4.71
CA PHE A 216 -15.18 -9.33 5.61
C PHE A 216 -15.79 -10.25 6.68
N SER A 217 -16.97 -9.91 7.19
CA SER A 217 -17.69 -10.75 8.15
C SER A 217 -18.15 -12.06 7.53
N TYR A 218 -18.54 -12.04 6.25
CA TYR A 218 -18.89 -13.24 5.49
C TYR A 218 -17.70 -14.19 5.30
N ILE A 219 -16.50 -13.65 5.06
CA ILE A 219 -15.27 -14.46 5.03
C ILE A 219 -14.99 -15.06 6.41
N GLY A 220 -15.17 -14.26 7.48
CA GLY A 220 -15.07 -14.70 8.86
C GLY A 220 -13.76 -15.44 9.16
N ASN A 221 -13.88 -16.60 9.81
CA ASN A 221 -12.73 -17.42 10.22
C ASN A 221 -12.18 -18.34 9.12
N THR A 222 -12.72 -18.27 7.89
CA THR A 222 -12.23 -19.05 6.75
C THR A 222 -11.02 -18.38 6.08
N GLY A 223 -10.82 -17.08 6.34
CA GLY A 223 -9.68 -16.32 5.83
C GLY A 223 -8.38 -16.50 6.64
N PRO A 224 -7.25 -15.96 6.12
CA PRO A 224 -6.00 -15.89 6.87
C PRO A 224 -6.15 -15.12 8.19
N TYR A 225 -5.36 -15.49 9.20
CA TYR A 225 -5.38 -14.87 10.53
C TYR A 225 -5.21 -13.35 10.48
N GLU A 226 -4.38 -12.86 9.56
CA GLU A 226 -4.13 -11.43 9.36
C GLU A 226 -5.40 -10.67 8.97
N VAL A 227 -6.27 -11.28 8.15
CA VAL A 227 -7.56 -10.70 7.75
C VAL A 227 -8.50 -10.61 8.95
N SER A 228 -8.56 -11.66 9.77
CA SER A 228 -9.35 -11.64 11.01
C SER A 228 -8.88 -10.56 11.99
N LYS A 229 -7.57 -10.30 12.06
CA LYS A 229 -7.03 -9.21 12.88
C LYS A 229 -7.47 -7.83 12.36
N LYS A 230 -7.53 -7.64 11.04
CA LYS A 230 -7.98 -6.40 10.42
C LYS A 230 -9.48 -6.13 10.63
N LEU A 231 -10.30 -7.17 10.79
CA LEU A 231 -11.74 -7.04 11.06
C LEU A 231 -12.02 -6.19 12.32
N TYR A 232 -11.17 -6.29 13.35
CA TYR A 232 -11.31 -5.45 14.54
C TYR A 232 -11.14 -3.96 14.20
N THR A 233 -10.07 -3.59 13.50
CA THR A 233 -9.81 -2.20 13.09
C THR A 233 -10.88 -1.70 12.12
N LEU A 234 -11.33 -2.54 11.19
CA LEU A 234 -12.43 -2.26 10.28
C LEU A 234 -13.71 -1.88 11.03
N ARG A 235 -14.07 -2.64 12.06
CA ARG A 235 -15.24 -2.33 12.90
C ARG A 235 -15.11 -1.01 13.64
N GLN A 236 -13.90 -0.66 14.09
CA GLN A 236 -13.62 0.65 14.71
C GLN A 236 -13.76 1.79 13.69
N SER A 237 -13.26 1.61 12.46
CA SER A 237 -13.42 2.58 11.37
C SER A 237 -14.89 2.78 11.02
N LEU A 238 -15.66 1.69 10.89
CA LEU A 238 -17.10 1.73 10.63
C LEU A 238 -17.85 2.48 11.74
N GLY A 239 -17.61 2.14 13.01
CA GLY A 239 -18.29 2.80 14.13
C GLY A 239 -18.09 4.32 14.14
N LYS A 240 -16.87 4.80 13.87
CA LYS A 240 -16.59 6.24 13.76
C LYS A 240 -17.36 6.92 12.64
N VAL A 241 -17.51 6.26 11.49
CA VAL A 241 -18.25 6.79 10.35
C VAL A 241 -19.76 6.80 10.63
N GLU A 242 -20.28 5.75 11.27
CA GLU A 242 -21.69 5.69 11.68
C GLU A 242 -22.03 6.74 12.74
N ASP A 243 -21.15 6.95 13.73
CA ASP A 243 -21.29 7.99 14.75
C ASP A 243 -21.31 9.39 14.12
N ALA A 244 -20.46 9.63 13.11
CA ALA A 244 -20.44 10.89 12.37
C ALA A 244 -21.76 11.13 11.62
N CYS A 245 -22.27 10.10 10.92
CA CYS A 245 -23.55 10.17 10.22
C CYS A 245 -24.73 10.37 11.19
N TYR A 246 -24.70 9.69 12.34
CA TYR A 246 -25.69 9.85 13.39
C TYR A 246 -25.70 11.30 13.91
N ALA A 247 -24.53 11.85 14.23
CA ALA A 247 -24.42 13.23 14.73
C ALA A 247 -24.92 14.26 13.71
N LEU A 248 -24.60 14.07 12.41
CA LEU A 248 -25.13 14.91 11.33
C LEU A 248 -26.65 14.81 11.24
N ARG A 249 -27.22 13.60 11.31
CA ARG A 249 -28.66 13.41 11.20
C ARG A 249 -29.42 14.05 12.36
N VAL A 250 -28.94 13.88 13.59
CA VAL A 250 -29.55 14.46 14.79
C VAL A 250 -29.52 15.98 14.71
N ARG A 251 -28.35 16.59 14.45
CA ARG A 251 -28.20 18.05 14.38
C ARG A 251 -28.96 18.65 13.18
N GLY A 252 -28.94 17.99 12.03
CA GLY A 252 -29.62 18.45 10.83
C GLY A 252 -31.15 18.32 10.88
N SER A 253 -31.69 17.57 11.84
CA SER A 253 -33.13 17.42 12.03
C SER A 253 -33.68 18.29 13.17
N GLU A 254 -32.82 19.04 13.86
CA GLU A 254 -33.23 19.96 14.92
C GLU A 254 -33.82 21.24 14.31
N ILE A 255 -35.01 21.65 14.77
CA ILE A 255 -35.61 22.94 14.43
C ILE A 255 -35.39 23.86 15.64
N PRO A 256 -34.48 24.85 15.57
CA PRO A 256 -34.19 25.72 16.71
C PRO A 256 -35.42 26.54 17.09
N LYS A 257 -35.91 26.37 18.33
CA LYS A 257 -37.05 27.15 18.86
C LYS A 257 -36.68 28.57 19.26
N HIS A 258 -35.39 28.83 19.45
CA HIS A 258 -34.84 30.13 19.84
C HIS A 258 -33.64 30.44 18.97
N MET A 259 -33.67 31.57 18.26
CA MET A 259 -32.49 32.07 17.57
C MET A 259 -31.62 32.83 18.56
N LEU A 260 -30.31 32.59 18.53
CA LEU A 260 -29.37 33.31 19.40
C LEU A 260 -29.48 34.83 19.21
N ALA A 261 -29.70 35.30 17.97
CA ALA A 261 -29.92 36.71 17.66
C ALA A 261 -31.10 37.29 18.47
N ASP A 262 -32.22 36.57 18.55
CA ASP A 262 -33.41 37.02 19.29
C ASP A 262 -33.14 37.10 20.79
N VAL A 263 -32.36 36.15 21.33
CA VAL A 263 -31.95 36.14 22.75
C VAL A 263 -31.05 37.33 23.08
N PHE A 264 -30.13 37.71 22.18
CA PHE A 264 -29.27 38.88 22.37
C PHE A 264 -30.04 40.20 22.21
N SER A 265 -30.91 40.31 21.20
CA SER A 265 -31.76 41.49 21.01
C SER A 265 -32.72 41.74 22.19
N SER A 266 -33.29 40.68 22.76
CA SER A 266 -34.16 40.76 23.95
C SER A 266 -33.43 41.25 25.20
N ARG A 267 -32.10 41.07 25.27
CA ARG A 267 -31.27 41.49 26.40
C ARG A 267 -30.82 42.95 26.27
N THR A 268 -30.59 43.43 25.05
CA THR A 268 -30.27 44.84 24.80
C THR A 268 -31.46 45.76 25.08
N THR A 269 -32.70 45.28 24.90
CA THR A 269 -33.92 46.05 25.26
C THR A 269 -34.15 46.18 26.78
N LEU A 270 -33.42 45.43 27.61
CA LEU A 270 -33.53 45.48 29.08
C LEU A 270 -32.42 46.32 29.74
N ILE A 271 -31.50 46.90 28.95
CA ILE A 271 -30.49 47.83 29.48
C ILE A 271 -31.02 49.24 29.21
N ASP A 272 -31.88 49.70 30.12
CA ASP A 272 -32.35 51.09 30.19
C ASP A 272 -31.15 52.01 30.49
N PRO A 273 -30.90 53.11 29.74
CA PRO A 273 -29.78 54.01 29.99
C PRO A 273 -30.01 55.03 31.12
N ASP A 274 -30.95 54.78 32.04
CA ASP A 274 -31.39 55.78 33.03
C ASP A 274 -30.84 55.55 34.47
N GLU A 275 -29.56 55.16 34.59
CA GLU A 275 -28.77 55.42 35.80
C GLU A 275 -27.64 56.38 35.47
N GLY A 276 -28.02 57.62 35.16
CA GLY A 276 -27.12 58.75 35.02
C GLY A 276 -27.77 60.02 35.55
N LEU A 277 -27.23 60.53 36.68
CA LEU A 277 -27.47 61.85 37.29
C LEU A 277 -28.74 61.98 38.15
N VAL A 278 -28.59 61.89 39.49
CA VAL A 278 -28.56 63.04 40.44
C VAL A 278 -27.77 62.62 41.69
#